data_AF-A0A0D2IP36-F1
#
_entry.id   AF-A0A0D2IP36-F1
#
_cell.length_a   1.000
_cell.length_b   1.000
_cell.length_c   1.000
_cell.angle_alpha   90.00
_cell.angle_beta   90.00
_cell.angle_gamma   90.00
#
_symmetry.space_group_name_H-M   'P 1'
#
loop_
_entity.id
_entity.type
_entity.pdbx_description
1 polymer ?
#
loop_
_entity_poly.entity_id
_entity_poly.type
_entity_poly.pdbx_seq_one_letter_code
_entity_poly.pdbx_strand_id
1 'polypeptide(L)'
;MADTHCDCSEPRPLARVDSKLDLNDVVGAPESTEGTGEDGKPVSSPQCQAGPVQDATENIQPETNGVHTPNSKQDDHDTCLSALPVQNNDLISEGKELQTSIDSTRESPVEKAPETNGITTSFDKQEVNGEVQAATETNKQPKRISKIPAIIVDIGGVLANWTALQSLAIAPAMLHRFRKTRFWYEYDLGLLSQDECYGRLAAQYGVSASDIAEAFDKARESLVPNDAVFDMIRELKTTYHDSLRIYLMSNIPSAEWKCLQENPRFEWTLFDGFFTSSQTGMCKPELRFFRHVLQSIGLKPADVVLVDDNAENVLAARSLGIQSWRFRGADGLKQFFKILFHDPIERGWEYLHKNAKEMWSVTPQGREVRDNFAQLFLYEAVDDLNLVTMTFYERTWNYYIEKQIDTVEKHPDDIDTTSLAMILLPNDVEKANSILDEVLGYTTEDGIIMTYFDNKRPRVDPAVCVNALRFFYKYSRGDSPALQPTKNWVSDVLFYRAYLDGTYYYPTGDVFLYLFSRLLTANPHSDIYRSTASLLRERLQERIGTTGDALELAMRVIACHDMGIKNDVDLRKLEISQEEDGGWEVGWLCQTGKTSLKIGNRGLTTALAVKAIDMVRKTK
;
A
#
# COMPACT_ATOMS: atom_id res chain seq x y z
N MET A 1 24.72 -3.10 71.46
CA MET A 1 25.50 -2.06 72.16
C MET A 1 26.20 -1.22 71.08
N ALA A 2 26.27 0.10 71.29
CA ALA A 2 26.93 1.10 70.44
C ALA A 2 26.31 1.37 69.05
N ASP A 3 25.52 2.44 68.98
CA ASP A 3 25.21 3.20 67.76
C ASP A 3 26.40 4.10 67.36
N THR A 4 26.44 4.56 66.09
CA THR A 4 26.91 5.92 65.74
C THR A 4 26.45 6.34 64.34
N HIS A 5 26.03 7.61 64.20
CA HIS A 5 25.54 8.23 62.97
C HIS A 5 26.64 8.92 62.15
N CYS A 6 26.45 8.99 60.81
CA CYS A 6 26.64 10.13 59.90
C CYS A 6 26.49 9.62 58.44
N ASP A 7 26.10 10.35 57.40
CA ASP A 7 25.28 11.55 57.10
C ASP A 7 25.31 11.68 55.55
N CYS A 8 24.45 12.48 54.93
CA CYS A 8 24.14 12.42 53.49
C CYS A 8 25.09 13.21 52.56
N SER A 9 25.31 12.71 51.33
CA SER A 9 25.59 13.57 50.15
C SER A 9 25.43 12.84 48.80
N GLU A 10 24.74 13.47 47.85
CA GLU A 10 24.55 13.02 46.45
C GLU A 10 25.77 13.33 45.54
N PRO A 11 25.95 12.61 44.40
CA PRO A 11 27.00 12.92 43.42
C PRO A 11 26.58 14.03 42.42
N ARG A 12 27.49 14.98 42.14
CA ARG A 12 27.30 16.04 41.11
C ARG A 12 27.92 15.66 39.76
N PRO A 13 27.36 16.13 38.62
CA PRO A 13 27.94 15.96 37.29
C PRO A 13 29.02 17.00 36.96
N LEU A 14 29.86 16.70 35.94
CA LEU A 14 30.98 17.53 35.49
C LEU A 14 30.61 18.58 34.43
N ALA A 15 31.48 19.59 34.31
CA ALA A 15 31.21 20.91 33.74
C ALA A 15 31.17 21.04 32.20
N ARG A 16 30.48 22.08 31.74
CA ARG A 16 30.69 22.73 30.42
C ARG A 16 31.78 23.81 30.54
N VAL A 17 32.37 24.21 29.41
CA VAL A 17 33.33 25.32 29.30
C VAL A 17 32.74 26.43 28.41
N ASP A 18 32.92 27.68 28.82
CA ASP A 18 32.41 28.90 28.17
C ASP A 18 33.36 29.50 27.12
N SER A 19 32.80 30.21 26.14
CA SER A 19 33.45 31.39 25.54
C SER A 19 32.46 32.42 24.96
N LYS A 20 32.35 33.55 25.67
CA LYS A 20 32.14 34.96 25.23
C LYS A 20 32.43 35.30 23.73
N LEU A 21 31.93 36.35 23.08
CA LEU A 21 30.99 37.48 23.37
C LEU A 21 29.91 37.52 22.21
N ASP A 22 29.06 38.52 21.92
CA ASP A 22 28.75 39.87 22.45
C ASP A 22 27.31 40.31 22.06
N LEU A 23 26.93 41.59 22.27
CA LEU A 23 25.66 42.22 21.86
C LEU A 23 25.84 43.54 21.08
N ASN A 24 24.92 43.84 20.13
CA ASN A 24 24.36 45.18 19.88
C ASN A 24 23.15 45.11 18.92
N ASP A 25 22.05 45.75 19.35
CA ASP A 25 20.94 46.41 18.63
C ASP A 25 20.25 45.80 17.38
N VAL A 26 18.95 45.97 17.09
CA VAL A 26 17.65 46.06 17.82
C VAL A 26 16.57 46.48 16.79
N VAL A 27 15.54 45.65 16.62
CA VAL A 27 14.12 45.92 16.24
C VAL A 27 13.76 46.90 15.11
N GLY A 28 12.88 46.46 14.18
CA GLY A 28 12.04 47.33 13.36
C GLY A 28 11.02 46.57 12.48
N ALA A 29 9.72 46.77 12.73
CA ALA A 29 8.60 46.25 11.92
C ALA A 29 7.93 47.39 11.11
N PRO A 30 7.02 47.12 10.16
CA PRO A 30 6.78 48.02 9.01
C PRO A 30 5.64 49.04 9.19
N GLU A 31 5.63 50.09 8.37
CA GLU A 31 4.43 50.86 8.05
C GLU A 31 4.50 51.55 6.67
N SER A 32 3.36 52.05 6.19
CA SER A 32 3.10 52.51 4.81
C SER A 32 2.90 54.04 4.71
N THR A 33 3.21 54.68 3.56
CA THR A 33 2.28 55.56 2.79
C THR A 33 2.91 56.26 1.57
N GLU A 34 2.01 56.52 0.60
CA GLU A 34 1.94 57.45 -0.56
C GLU A 34 3.01 58.54 -0.84
N GLY A 35 3.15 58.94 -2.13
CA GLY A 35 3.17 60.37 -2.50
C GLY A 35 4.10 60.91 -3.60
N THR A 36 3.62 60.96 -4.85
CA THR A 36 3.85 62.03 -5.88
C THR A 36 5.25 62.39 -6.45
N GLY A 37 5.27 62.76 -7.75
CA GLY A 37 6.01 63.96 -8.21
C GLY A 37 6.94 63.82 -9.43
N GLU A 38 6.43 64.10 -10.63
CA GLU A 38 7.15 64.27 -11.90
C GLU A 38 8.20 65.42 -11.88
N ASP A 39 9.31 65.34 -12.63
CA ASP A 39 9.47 65.93 -13.98
C ASP A 39 10.95 66.04 -14.47
N GLY A 40 11.20 66.24 -15.78
CA GLY A 40 12.44 66.86 -16.30
C GLY A 40 13.53 66.00 -17.01
N LYS A 41 13.32 65.71 -18.30
CA LYS A 41 14.28 65.17 -19.32
C LYS A 41 15.09 66.31 -20.01
N PRO A 42 15.96 66.10 -21.05
CA PRO A 42 16.58 64.89 -21.63
C PRO A 42 18.09 65.04 -22.03
N VAL A 43 18.55 64.12 -22.92
CA VAL A 43 19.75 64.12 -23.81
C VAL A 43 20.95 63.36 -23.22
N SER A 44 21.60 62.38 -23.88
CA SER A 44 21.48 61.81 -25.25
C SER A 44 21.73 60.29 -25.32
N SER A 45 21.39 59.66 -26.45
CA SER A 45 21.90 58.37 -26.96
C SER A 45 22.22 58.51 -28.46
N PRO A 46 22.85 57.51 -29.13
CA PRO A 46 22.07 56.60 -30.00
C PRO A 46 22.43 55.10 -29.78
N GLN A 47 21.46 54.18 -29.60
CA GLN A 47 20.55 53.49 -30.56
C GLN A 47 21.17 52.19 -31.16
N CYS A 48 20.61 50.98 -30.94
CA CYS A 48 19.32 50.36 -31.39
C CYS A 48 19.46 49.72 -32.80
N GLN A 49 18.76 48.65 -33.23
CA GLN A 49 17.41 48.09 -32.98
C GLN A 49 17.46 46.52 -33.01
N ALA A 50 16.55 45.66 -32.53
CA ALA A 50 15.13 45.66 -32.13
C ALA A 50 14.07 45.22 -33.19
N GLY A 51 13.38 44.09 -32.92
CA GLY A 51 11.93 43.85 -33.14
C GLY A 51 11.47 43.04 -34.38
N PRO A 52 10.20 42.56 -34.46
CA PRO A 52 9.04 42.79 -33.57
C PRO A 52 8.27 41.49 -33.11
N VAL A 53 6.95 41.61 -32.83
CA VAL A 53 6.09 40.80 -31.91
C VAL A 53 4.66 40.57 -32.50
N GLN A 54 3.78 39.79 -31.81
CA GLN A 54 2.28 39.67 -31.93
C GLN A 54 1.70 38.74 -33.04
N ASP A 55 0.50 38.11 -32.93
CA ASP A 55 -0.48 37.85 -31.85
C ASP A 55 -1.47 36.70 -32.23
N ALA A 56 -2.23 36.13 -31.27
CA ALA A 56 -3.49 35.33 -31.42
C ALA A 56 -3.49 34.05 -32.36
N THR A 57 -4.45 33.10 -32.41
CA THR A 57 -5.82 32.91 -31.85
C THR A 57 -6.23 31.40 -31.87
N GLU A 58 -7.17 30.98 -31.01
CA GLU A 58 -8.27 30.01 -31.22
C GLU A 58 -8.12 28.60 -31.89
N ASN A 59 -8.43 27.57 -31.07
CA ASN A 59 -9.53 26.56 -31.19
C ASN A 59 -9.57 25.38 -32.22
N ILE A 60 -10.07 24.25 -31.68
CA ILE A 60 -10.83 23.14 -32.30
C ILE A 60 -10.05 22.01 -33.05
N GLN A 61 -10.43 20.76 -32.72
CA GLN A 61 -10.02 19.46 -33.29
C GLN A 61 -10.90 19.11 -34.55
N PRO A 62 -11.08 17.85 -35.02
CA PRO A 62 -10.37 16.57 -34.82
C PRO A 62 -10.10 15.80 -36.15
N GLU A 63 -9.82 14.48 -36.05
CA GLU A 63 -10.04 13.43 -37.08
C GLU A 63 -9.05 13.33 -38.27
N THR A 64 -8.83 12.19 -38.95
CA THR A 64 -9.03 10.73 -38.66
C THR A 64 -8.09 9.88 -39.56
N ASN A 65 -7.85 8.62 -39.14
CA ASN A 65 -7.63 7.37 -39.92
C ASN A 65 -7.14 7.36 -41.39
N GLY A 66 -6.21 6.42 -41.69
CA GLY A 66 -6.00 5.82 -43.03
C GLY A 66 -4.52 5.73 -43.43
N VAL A 67 -3.76 4.64 -43.22
CA VAL A 67 -3.81 3.27 -43.82
C VAL A 67 -3.20 3.18 -45.24
N HIS A 68 -2.25 2.23 -45.39
CA HIS A 68 -1.61 1.65 -46.60
C HIS A 68 -0.51 2.42 -47.39
N THR A 69 0.76 2.09 -47.08
CA THR A 69 1.75 1.30 -47.89
C THR A 69 1.66 1.25 -49.44
N PRO A 70 2.76 0.88 -50.15
CA PRO A 70 4.20 1.13 -49.96
C PRO A 70 4.91 1.51 -51.31
N ASN A 71 6.24 1.27 -51.42
CA ASN A 71 7.17 1.43 -52.57
C ASN A 71 7.90 2.80 -52.67
N SER A 72 9.16 2.88 -53.14
CA SER A 72 10.23 1.87 -53.32
C SER A 72 11.50 2.54 -53.86
N LYS A 73 12.70 2.13 -53.40
CA LYS A 73 14.02 2.53 -53.96
C LYS A 73 14.30 4.05 -53.82
N GLN A 74 15.53 4.55 -53.88
CA GLN A 74 16.76 3.95 -54.40
C GLN A 74 18.01 4.51 -53.70
N ASP A 75 19.04 3.65 -53.60
CA ASP A 75 20.50 3.86 -53.48
C ASP A 75 21.05 5.21 -52.96
N ASP A 76 21.97 5.15 -51.99
CA ASP A 76 23.36 5.49 -52.34
C ASP A 76 24.41 4.75 -51.48
N HIS A 77 25.62 4.65 -52.04
CA HIS A 77 26.72 3.79 -51.60
C HIS A 77 27.50 4.30 -50.37
N ASP A 78 28.09 3.41 -49.57
CA ASP A 78 29.56 3.25 -49.64
C ASP A 78 30.09 1.90 -49.11
N THR A 79 31.31 1.53 -49.53
CA THR A 79 31.81 0.12 -49.51
C THR A 79 33.24 -0.04 -49.01
N CYS A 80 33.47 -1.00 -48.10
CA CYS A 80 34.76 -1.69 -47.94
C CYS A 80 34.52 -3.06 -47.28
N LEU A 81 34.47 -4.20 -48.00
CA LEU A 81 35.57 -4.92 -48.68
C LEU A 81 36.75 -5.32 -47.76
N SER A 82 36.70 -6.56 -47.26
CA SER A 82 37.69 -7.58 -47.68
C SER A 82 37.18 -8.98 -47.36
N ALA A 83 36.92 -9.78 -48.40
CA ALA A 83 36.78 -11.24 -48.31
C ALA A 83 38.06 -11.90 -48.87
N LEU A 84 38.26 -13.20 -48.63
CA LEU A 84 38.26 -14.24 -49.68
C LEU A 84 38.41 -15.66 -49.05
N PRO A 85 38.04 -16.76 -49.77
CA PRO A 85 37.75 -18.08 -49.19
C PRO A 85 38.64 -19.22 -49.73
N VAL A 86 38.38 -20.46 -49.30
CA VAL A 86 38.73 -21.71 -50.05
C VAL A 86 37.54 -22.71 -49.99
N GLN A 87 37.47 -23.62 -50.96
CA GLN A 87 36.27 -24.34 -51.43
C GLN A 87 36.18 -25.84 -51.04
N ASN A 88 34.96 -26.38 -51.19
CA ASN A 88 34.55 -27.71 -51.70
C ASN A 88 35.21 -29.03 -51.21
N ASN A 89 34.38 -30.02 -50.88
CA ASN A 89 34.05 -31.09 -51.85
C ASN A 89 32.82 -31.94 -51.47
N ASP A 90 32.27 -32.61 -52.49
CA ASP A 90 31.00 -33.35 -52.51
C ASP A 90 31.06 -34.76 -51.88
N LEU A 91 29.91 -35.36 -51.53
CA LEU A 91 29.30 -36.44 -52.34
C LEU A 91 28.00 -37.07 -51.79
N ILE A 92 27.13 -37.34 -52.76
CA ILE A 92 25.80 -37.95 -52.79
C ILE A 92 25.78 -39.46 -52.40
N SER A 93 24.70 -39.96 -51.74
CA SER A 93 23.83 -41.03 -52.30
C SER A 93 22.69 -41.48 -51.37
N GLU A 94 21.63 -42.00 -52.00
CA GLU A 94 20.32 -42.34 -51.44
C GLU A 94 20.19 -43.84 -51.08
N GLY A 95 19.10 -44.23 -50.41
CA GLY A 95 18.28 -45.33 -50.98
C GLY A 95 17.91 -46.55 -50.12
N LYS A 96 16.68 -46.51 -49.60
CA LYS A 96 15.64 -47.57 -49.59
C LYS A 96 15.67 -48.77 -48.62
N GLU A 97 14.43 -49.06 -48.22
CA GLU A 97 13.86 -50.17 -47.47
C GLU A 97 14.00 -51.53 -48.17
N LEU A 98 13.89 -52.63 -47.40
CA LEU A 98 12.82 -53.62 -47.66
C LEU A 98 12.55 -54.55 -46.46
N GLN A 99 11.29 -54.94 -46.33
CA GLN A 99 10.74 -55.84 -45.30
C GLN A 99 10.90 -57.32 -45.69
N THR A 100 10.83 -58.22 -44.70
CA THR A 100 10.10 -59.50 -44.83
C THR A 100 9.35 -59.84 -43.53
N SER A 101 8.18 -60.47 -43.70
CA SER A 101 7.19 -60.88 -42.70
C SER A 101 7.40 -62.35 -42.25
N ILE A 102 6.67 -62.97 -41.30
CA ILE A 102 5.25 -63.43 -41.34
C ILE A 102 4.82 -64.02 -39.97
N ASP A 103 3.58 -63.72 -39.52
CA ASP A 103 2.59 -64.47 -38.65
C ASP A 103 2.98 -65.40 -37.46
N SER A 104 2.15 -65.65 -36.42
CA SER A 104 0.85 -65.09 -35.98
C SER A 104 0.40 -65.61 -34.57
N THR A 105 -0.71 -65.03 -34.06
CA THR A 105 -1.72 -65.56 -33.10
C THR A 105 -1.64 -65.36 -31.57
N ARG A 106 -2.79 -64.86 -31.05
CA ARG A 106 -3.52 -65.14 -29.78
C ARG A 106 -3.35 -64.27 -28.50
N GLU A 107 -4.34 -63.38 -28.36
CA GLU A 107 -5.15 -62.92 -27.19
C GLU A 107 -4.78 -63.27 -25.73
N SER A 108 -4.66 -62.18 -24.92
CA SER A 108 -5.27 -61.96 -23.57
C SER A 108 -4.88 -62.86 -22.36
N PRO A 109 -5.20 -62.44 -21.11
CA PRO A 109 -4.77 -61.23 -20.41
C PRO A 109 -4.04 -61.55 -19.07
N VAL A 110 -3.45 -60.55 -18.40
CA VAL A 110 -2.71 -60.74 -17.13
C VAL A 110 -3.64 -60.68 -15.90
N GLU A 111 -3.44 -61.58 -14.93
CA GLU A 111 -4.25 -61.72 -13.71
C GLU A 111 -3.39 -61.87 -12.43
N LYS A 112 -3.96 -61.43 -11.29
CA LYS A 112 -3.66 -61.80 -9.86
C LYS A 112 -2.36 -61.29 -9.18
N ALA A 113 -2.42 -60.50 -8.09
CA ALA A 113 -2.86 -60.80 -6.70
C ALA A 113 -1.76 -61.54 -5.88
N PRO A 114 -1.68 -61.49 -4.51
CA PRO A 114 -2.81 -61.38 -3.56
C PRO A 114 -2.61 -60.58 -2.22
N GLU A 115 -3.74 -60.35 -1.52
CA GLU A 115 -4.04 -60.53 -0.06
C GLU A 115 -3.11 -59.91 1.04
N THR A 116 -3.51 -59.58 2.28
CA THR A 116 -4.78 -59.50 3.07
C THR A 116 -4.51 -58.49 4.23
N ASN A 117 -5.37 -58.15 5.22
CA ASN A 117 -6.65 -58.67 5.72
C ASN A 117 -7.49 -57.54 6.39
N GLY A 118 -8.61 -57.87 7.06
CA GLY A 118 -9.34 -56.95 7.95
C GLY A 118 -9.95 -57.65 9.18
N ILE A 119 -10.50 -56.88 10.12
CA ILE A 119 -11.37 -57.37 11.21
C ILE A 119 -12.57 -56.43 11.34
N THR A 120 -13.77 -57.03 11.38
CA THR A 120 -15.06 -56.37 11.62
C THR A 120 -15.73 -56.95 12.86
N THR A 121 -16.50 -56.13 13.58
CA THR A 121 -17.56 -56.58 14.50
C THR A 121 -18.78 -55.67 14.37
N SER A 122 -19.97 -56.26 14.54
CA SER A 122 -21.29 -55.67 14.28
C SER A 122 -22.06 -55.38 15.59
N PHE A 123 -23.39 -55.17 15.46
CA PHE A 123 -24.40 -54.86 16.51
C PHE A 123 -24.42 -53.38 16.96
N ASP A 124 -25.57 -52.71 17.12
CA ASP A 124 -26.97 -53.13 16.96
C ASP A 124 -27.86 -51.96 16.52
N LYS A 125 -29.07 -52.24 15.99
CA LYS A 125 -30.11 -51.23 15.74
C LYS A 125 -31.16 -51.26 16.85
N GLN A 126 -31.38 -50.13 17.52
CA GLN A 126 -32.63 -49.84 18.22
C GLN A 126 -33.23 -48.53 17.71
N GLU A 127 -34.49 -48.58 17.28
CA GLU A 127 -35.29 -47.39 17.05
C GLU A 127 -35.84 -46.89 18.40
N VAL A 128 -35.76 -45.57 18.61
CA VAL A 128 -36.59 -44.88 19.61
C VAL A 128 -37.27 -43.73 18.90
N ASN A 129 -38.59 -43.79 18.79
CA ASN A 129 -39.40 -42.70 18.26
C ASN A 129 -39.33 -41.49 19.21
N GLY A 130 -38.96 -40.34 18.67
CA GLY A 130 -39.04 -39.05 19.34
C GLY A 130 -39.34 -37.96 18.33
N GLU A 131 -40.52 -37.35 18.42
CA GLU A 131 -40.92 -36.23 17.57
C GLU A 131 -40.00 -35.02 17.83
N VAL A 132 -39.23 -34.62 16.82
CA VAL A 132 -38.48 -33.35 16.87
C VAL A 132 -39.26 -32.32 16.07
N GLN A 133 -39.88 -31.38 16.79
CA GLN A 133 -40.49 -30.20 16.18
C GLN A 133 -39.42 -29.42 15.40
N ALA A 134 -39.76 -29.00 14.18
CA ALA A 134 -38.88 -28.19 13.35
C ALA A 134 -38.68 -26.79 13.96
N ALA A 135 -37.61 -26.61 14.73
CA ALA A 135 -37.09 -25.30 15.07
C ALA A 135 -36.35 -24.74 13.85
N THR A 136 -36.98 -23.83 13.13
CA THR A 136 -36.35 -23.04 12.07
C THR A 136 -35.40 -22.00 12.68
N GLU A 137 -34.23 -22.45 13.13
CA GLU A 137 -33.13 -21.55 13.45
C GLU A 137 -32.65 -20.87 12.16
N THR A 138 -33.15 -19.66 11.93
CA THR A 138 -32.66 -18.78 10.87
C THR A 138 -31.16 -18.59 11.04
N ASN A 139 -30.37 -19.04 10.06
CA ASN A 139 -28.92 -18.91 10.00
C ASN A 139 -28.53 -17.42 9.93
N LYS A 140 -28.53 -16.74 11.08
CA LYS A 140 -28.16 -15.33 11.19
C LYS A 140 -26.64 -15.24 11.16
N GLN A 141 -26.15 -14.70 10.04
CA GLN A 141 -24.77 -14.21 9.89
C GLN A 141 -24.31 -13.50 11.18
N PRO A 142 -23.09 -13.75 11.67
CA PRO A 142 -22.61 -13.15 12.91
C PRO A 142 -22.65 -11.62 12.82
N LYS A 143 -23.24 -10.98 13.85
CA LYS A 143 -23.42 -9.53 13.87
C LYS A 143 -22.07 -8.82 13.84
N ARG A 144 -21.75 -8.10 12.76
CA ARG A 144 -20.57 -7.23 12.68
C ARG A 144 -20.79 -5.99 13.56
N ILE A 145 -19.90 -5.79 14.53
CA ILE A 145 -19.88 -4.62 15.41
C ILE A 145 -18.89 -3.60 14.84
N SER A 146 -19.33 -2.36 14.67
CA SER A 146 -18.47 -1.27 14.22
C SER A 146 -17.46 -0.87 15.30
N LYS A 147 -16.20 -0.64 14.89
CA LYS A 147 -15.17 -0.02 15.76
C LYS A 147 -15.41 1.48 15.98
N ILE A 148 -16.27 2.11 15.17
CA ILE A 148 -16.68 3.52 15.28
C ILE A 148 -18.20 3.62 15.35
N PRO A 149 -18.80 4.02 16.49
CA PRO A 149 -20.25 4.03 16.66
C PRO A 149 -20.98 5.14 15.89
N ALA A 150 -20.31 6.21 15.44
CA ALA A 150 -20.98 7.24 14.63
C ALA A 150 -20.15 7.89 13.51
N ILE A 151 -20.86 8.18 12.41
CA ILE A 151 -20.42 9.11 11.35
C ILE A 151 -21.30 10.36 11.40
N ILE A 152 -20.70 11.53 11.17
CA ILE A 152 -21.36 12.80 10.88
C ILE A 152 -21.01 13.18 9.43
N VAL A 153 -22.01 13.52 8.62
CA VAL A 153 -21.82 13.84 7.18
C VAL A 153 -22.38 15.25 6.90
N ASP A 154 -21.67 16.04 6.09
CA ASP A 154 -22.23 17.29 5.55
C ASP A 154 -23.17 17.02 4.35
N ILE A 155 -23.99 18.01 4.01
CA ILE A 155 -24.87 17.99 2.86
C ILE A 155 -24.18 18.57 1.62
N GLY A 156 -23.79 19.85 1.67
CA GLY A 156 -23.25 20.57 0.52
C GLY A 156 -21.89 20.02 0.09
N GLY A 157 -21.71 19.73 -1.20
CA GLY A 157 -20.43 19.23 -1.74
C GLY A 157 -20.07 17.79 -1.34
N VAL A 158 -20.86 17.15 -0.46
CA VAL A 158 -20.68 15.77 -0.02
C VAL A 158 -21.87 14.90 -0.47
N LEU A 159 -23.07 15.16 0.03
CA LEU A 159 -24.31 14.45 -0.33
C LEU A 159 -25.09 15.11 -1.47
N ALA A 160 -24.96 16.43 -1.62
CA ALA A 160 -25.68 17.23 -2.60
C ALA A 160 -24.69 18.05 -3.44
N ASN A 161 -24.64 17.73 -4.73
CA ASN A 161 -23.82 18.43 -5.72
C ASN A 161 -24.67 19.39 -6.53
N TRP A 162 -24.06 20.49 -7.00
CA TRP A 162 -24.71 21.47 -7.85
C TRP A 162 -24.37 21.18 -9.30
N THR A 163 -25.37 21.16 -10.17
CA THR A 163 -25.14 21.14 -11.61
C THR A 163 -24.93 22.57 -12.14
N ALA A 164 -24.14 22.72 -13.21
CA ALA A 164 -23.80 24.03 -13.73
C ALA A 164 -25.03 24.70 -14.37
N LEU A 165 -25.60 25.68 -13.66
CA LEU A 165 -26.77 26.43 -14.11
C LEU A 165 -26.41 27.39 -15.25
N GLN A 166 -27.07 27.19 -16.39
CA GLN A 166 -27.06 28.15 -17.49
C GLN A 166 -28.00 29.33 -17.14
N SER A 167 -27.66 30.53 -17.62
CA SER A 167 -28.49 31.76 -17.55
C SER A 167 -29.17 32.05 -16.18
N LEU A 168 -28.33 32.36 -15.18
CA LEU A 168 -28.79 33.01 -13.94
C LEU A 168 -28.68 34.54 -14.06
N ALA A 169 -29.66 35.26 -13.49
CA ALA A 169 -29.59 36.72 -13.33
C ALA A 169 -28.44 37.14 -12.39
N ILE A 170 -28.11 36.30 -11.40
CA ILE A 170 -26.95 36.45 -10.51
C ILE A 170 -25.90 35.39 -10.87
N ALA A 171 -24.69 35.82 -11.21
CA ALA A 171 -23.60 34.91 -11.55
C ALA A 171 -23.24 33.96 -10.37
N PRO A 172 -22.89 32.67 -10.61
CA PRO A 172 -22.57 31.71 -9.54
C PRO A 172 -21.49 32.17 -8.55
N ALA A 173 -20.48 32.91 -9.03
CA ALA A 173 -19.43 33.49 -8.18
C ALA A 173 -19.97 34.53 -7.18
N MET A 174 -21.07 35.22 -7.51
CA MET A 174 -21.75 36.16 -6.63
C MET A 174 -22.63 35.44 -5.60
N LEU A 175 -23.31 34.34 -5.96
CA LEU A 175 -24.00 33.48 -4.99
C LEU A 175 -23.03 32.94 -3.93
N HIS A 176 -21.87 32.43 -4.35
CA HIS A 176 -20.81 32.00 -3.43
C HIS A 176 -20.26 33.16 -2.56
N ARG A 177 -20.24 34.40 -3.08
CA ARG A 177 -19.89 35.60 -2.29
C ARG A 177 -20.95 35.92 -1.24
N PHE A 178 -22.24 35.85 -1.58
CA PHE A 178 -23.34 36.07 -0.64
C PHE A 178 -23.25 35.10 0.54
N ARG A 179 -22.97 33.82 0.30
CA ARG A 179 -22.80 32.79 1.35
C ARG A 179 -21.65 33.05 2.32
N LYS A 180 -20.73 33.98 2.01
CA LYS A 180 -19.63 34.41 2.90
C LYS A 180 -19.91 35.72 3.64
N THR A 181 -21.10 36.28 3.50
CA THR A 181 -21.48 37.52 4.19
C THR A 181 -21.98 37.25 5.61
N ARG A 182 -21.90 38.27 6.46
CA ARG A 182 -22.55 38.26 7.77
C ARG A 182 -24.06 38.05 7.69
N PHE A 183 -24.73 38.58 6.66
CA PHE A 183 -26.18 38.40 6.49
C PHE A 183 -26.54 36.94 6.20
N TRP A 184 -25.73 36.25 5.38
CA TRP A 184 -25.92 34.82 5.17
C TRP A 184 -25.63 34.00 6.43
N TYR A 185 -24.59 34.35 7.19
CA TYR A 185 -24.34 33.72 8.49
C TYR A 185 -25.52 33.91 9.46
N GLU A 186 -26.07 35.13 9.58
CA GLU A 186 -27.27 35.39 10.39
C GLU A 186 -28.49 34.61 9.88
N TYR A 187 -28.61 34.38 8.56
CA TYR A 187 -29.66 33.55 7.96
C TYR A 187 -29.45 32.04 8.22
N ASP A 188 -28.24 31.51 8.05
CA ASP A 188 -27.86 30.13 8.38
C ASP A 188 -28.15 29.81 9.86
N LEU A 189 -28.02 30.78 10.77
CA LEU A 189 -28.37 30.66 12.20
C LEU A 189 -29.87 30.81 12.51
N GLY A 190 -30.71 31.18 11.53
CA GLY A 190 -32.14 31.47 11.74
C GLY A 190 -32.43 32.81 12.42
N LEU A 191 -31.47 33.74 12.45
CA LEU A 191 -31.63 35.08 13.04
C LEU A 191 -32.25 36.10 12.06
N LEU A 192 -32.25 35.79 10.75
CA LEU A 192 -32.95 36.53 9.71
C LEU A 192 -33.92 35.60 8.98
N SER A 193 -35.00 36.16 8.46
CA SER A 193 -35.80 35.54 7.41
C SER A 193 -35.08 35.60 6.04
N GLN A 194 -35.56 34.79 5.09
CA GLN A 194 -35.05 34.79 3.71
C GLN A 194 -35.15 36.18 3.09
N ASP A 195 -36.31 36.84 3.22
CA ASP A 195 -36.57 38.15 2.62
C ASP A 195 -35.69 39.26 3.23
N GLU A 196 -35.42 39.21 4.54
CA GLU A 196 -34.49 40.14 5.19
C GLU A 196 -33.04 39.90 4.73
N CYS A 197 -32.63 38.64 4.60
CA CYS A 197 -31.31 38.28 4.08
C CYS A 197 -31.13 38.79 2.65
N TYR A 198 -32.07 38.44 1.75
CA TYR A 198 -32.00 38.82 0.34
C TYR A 198 -32.16 40.33 0.15
N GLY A 199 -33.01 41.00 0.93
CA GLY A 199 -33.15 42.46 0.91
C GLY A 199 -31.86 43.18 1.35
N ARG A 200 -31.16 42.69 2.38
CA ARG A 200 -29.86 43.24 2.81
C ARG A 200 -28.75 42.98 1.79
N LEU A 201 -28.72 41.79 1.19
CA LEU A 201 -27.78 41.46 0.10
C LEU A 201 -28.02 42.30 -1.15
N ALA A 202 -29.27 42.47 -1.57
CA ALA A 202 -29.69 43.33 -2.66
C ALA A 202 -29.20 44.78 -2.46
N ALA A 203 -29.46 45.34 -1.27
CA ALA A 203 -28.99 46.68 -0.90
C ALA A 203 -27.46 46.79 -0.84
N GLN A 204 -26.74 45.77 -0.34
CA GLN A 204 -25.28 45.78 -0.24
C GLN A 204 -24.59 45.69 -1.62
N TYR A 205 -25.13 44.90 -2.54
CA TYR A 205 -24.47 44.57 -3.81
C TYR A 205 -25.08 45.25 -5.04
N GLY A 206 -26.15 46.05 -4.88
CA GLY A 206 -26.77 46.81 -5.97
C GLY A 206 -27.52 45.94 -6.98
N VAL A 207 -28.11 44.83 -6.53
CA VAL A 207 -28.87 43.87 -7.35
C VAL A 207 -30.31 43.76 -6.84
N SER A 208 -31.24 43.19 -7.63
CA SER A 208 -32.60 42.99 -7.14
C SER A 208 -32.70 41.79 -6.19
N ALA A 209 -33.52 41.91 -5.14
CA ALA A 209 -33.85 40.78 -4.27
C ALA A 209 -34.62 39.66 -5.02
N SER A 210 -35.36 39.99 -6.08
CA SER A 210 -35.98 39.00 -6.97
C SER A 210 -34.95 38.12 -7.65
N ASP A 211 -33.86 38.73 -8.13
CA ASP A 211 -32.83 38.05 -8.92
C ASP A 211 -31.98 37.16 -8.00
N ILE A 212 -31.76 37.60 -6.76
CA ILE A 212 -31.19 36.77 -5.69
C ILE A 212 -32.08 35.56 -5.41
N ALA A 213 -33.40 35.77 -5.23
CA ALA A 213 -34.34 34.69 -4.96
C ALA A 213 -34.40 33.68 -6.12
N GLU A 214 -34.62 34.13 -7.35
CA GLU A 214 -34.66 33.29 -8.55
C GLU A 214 -33.35 32.49 -8.72
N ALA A 215 -32.20 33.13 -8.48
CA ALA A 215 -30.91 32.45 -8.56
C ALA A 215 -30.72 31.41 -7.45
N PHE A 216 -31.23 31.63 -6.23
CA PHE A 216 -31.22 30.65 -5.13
C PHE A 216 -32.32 29.58 -5.24
N ASP A 217 -33.38 29.81 -6.01
CA ASP A 217 -34.38 28.80 -6.34
C ASP A 217 -33.87 27.86 -7.46
N LYS A 218 -33.37 28.40 -8.58
CA LYS A 218 -32.72 27.61 -9.65
C LYS A 218 -31.53 26.80 -9.11
N ALA A 219 -30.73 27.41 -8.24
CA ALA A 219 -29.73 26.74 -7.40
C ALA A 219 -30.25 25.48 -6.72
N ARG A 220 -31.38 25.59 -6.01
CA ARG A 220 -32.01 24.50 -5.27
C ARG A 220 -32.53 23.40 -6.19
N GLU A 221 -33.09 23.76 -7.33
CA GLU A 221 -33.54 22.82 -8.38
C GLU A 221 -32.36 22.02 -8.96
N SER A 222 -31.21 22.69 -9.18
CA SER A 222 -29.99 22.12 -9.76
C SER A 222 -29.28 21.08 -8.89
N LEU A 223 -29.67 20.97 -7.61
CA LEU A 223 -29.09 20.00 -6.68
C LEU A 223 -29.34 18.58 -7.18
N VAL A 224 -28.31 17.75 -7.18
CA VAL A 224 -28.40 16.31 -7.44
C VAL A 224 -27.81 15.53 -6.25
N PRO A 225 -28.37 14.37 -5.89
CA PRO A 225 -27.75 13.48 -4.92
C PRO A 225 -26.38 13.02 -5.42
N ASN A 226 -25.47 12.79 -4.48
CA ASN A 226 -24.22 12.10 -4.74
C ASN A 226 -24.44 10.60 -4.52
N ASP A 227 -24.99 9.93 -5.53
CA ASP A 227 -25.47 8.54 -5.42
C ASP A 227 -24.40 7.59 -4.85
N ALA A 228 -23.14 7.74 -5.25
CA ALA A 228 -22.03 6.94 -4.72
C ALA A 228 -21.84 7.09 -3.20
N VAL A 229 -22.11 8.28 -2.63
CA VAL A 229 -22.04 8.50 -1.17
C VAL A 229 -23.28 7.95 -0.47
N PHE A 230 -24.46 8.07 -1.08
CA PHE A 230 -25.68 7.43 -0.59
C PHE A 230 -25.56 5.89 -0.58
N ASP A 231 -24.97 5.30 -1.61
CA ASP A 231 -24.71 3.86 -1.71
C ASP A 231 -23.76 3.37 -0.62
N MET A 232 -22.64 4.07 -0.39
CA MET A 232 -21.72 3.78 0.73
C MET A 232 -22.42 3.88 2.09
N ILE A 233 -23.27 4.89 2.31
CA ILE A 233 -24.05 5.03 3.54
C ILE A 233 -25.04 3.87 3.69
N ARG A 234 -25.72 3.46 2.62
CA ARG A 234 -26.66 2.33 2.63
C ARG A 234 -25.98 1.00 2.92
N GLU A 235 -24.80 0.76 2.34
CA GLU A 235 -23.95 -0.41 2.63
C GLU A 235 -23.52 -0.45 4.10
N LEU A 236 -23.06 0.68 4.65
CA LEU A 236 -22.67 0.80 6.05
C LEU A 236 -23.85 0.62 7.01
N LYS A 237 -25.02 1.23 6.72
CA LYS A 237 -26.25 1.02 7.50
C LYS A 237 -26.71 -0.44 7.45
N THR A 238 -26.60 -1.11 6.32
CA THR A 238 -26.95 -2.54 6.18
C THR A 238 -26.01 -3.42 7.00
N THR A 239 -24.69 -3.20 6.85
CA THR A 239 -23.64 -4.02 7.46
C THR A 239 -23.59 -3.87 8.98
N TYR A 240 -23.76 -2.64 9.49
CA TYR A 240 -23.53 -2.29 10.90
C TYR A 240 -24.78 -1.74 11.61
N HIS A 241 -26.00 -2.05 11.13
CA HIS A 241 -27.28 -1.48 11.60
C HIS A 241 -27.46 -1.33 13.13
N ASP A 242 -27.01 -2.32 13.90
CA ASP A 242 -27.13 -2.34 15.37
C ASP A 242 -26.08 -1.47 16.10
N SER A 243 -24.95 -1.14 15.44
CA SER A 243 -23.76 -0.57 16.08
C SER A 243 -23.26 0.74 15.47
N LEU A 244 -23.74 1.14 14.29
CA LEU A 244 -23.37 2.38 13.62
C LEU A 244 -24.58 3.31 13.46
N ARG A 245 -24.40 4.56 13.91
CA ARG A 245 -25.33 5.67 13.68
C ARG A 245 -24.73 6.68 12.71
N ILE A 246 -25.55 7.26 11.84
CA ILE A 246 -25.11 8.23 10.84
C ILE A 246 -25.97 9.48 10.96
N TYR A 247 -25.33 10.62 11.17
CA TYR A 247 -25.99 11.91 11.43
C TYR A 247 -25.63 12.92 10.34
N LEU A 248 -26.52 13.88 10.09
CA LEU A 248 -26.17 15.07 9.29
C LEU A 248 -25.74 16.22 10.19
N MET A 249 -24.74 16.98 9.76
CA MET A 249 -24.35 18.26 10.37
C MET A 249 -24.04 19.29 9.28
N SER A 250 -24.94 20.25 9.08
CA SER A 250 -24.86 21.17 7.94
C SER A 250 -25.18 22.62 8.29
N ASN A 251 -24.48 23.54 7.62
CA ASN A 251 -24.82 24.96 7.61
C ASN A 251 -25.88 25.18 6.54
N ILE A 252 -27.13 25.30 6.97
CA ILE A 252 -28.27 25.43 6.07
C ILE A 252 -29.40 26.24 6.76
N PRO A 253 -29.95 27.28 6.12
CA PRO A 253 -31.07 28.03 6.66
C PRO A 253 -32.37 27.21 6.61
N SER A 254 -33.38 27.65 7.34
CA SER A 254 -34.58 26.83 7.60
C SER A 254 -35.45 26.59 6.37
N ALA A 255 -35.46 27.51 5.40
CA ALA A 255 -36.26 27.38 4.19
C ALA A 255 -35.67 26.33 3.24
N GLU A 256 -34.37 26.43 2.96
CA GLU A 256 -33.62 25.51 2.11
C GLU A 256 -33.62 24.10 2.70
N TRP A 257 -33.51 23.96 4.02
CA TRP A 257 -33.59 22.65 4.66
C TRP A 257 -34.96 22.00 4.46
N LYS A 258 -36.07 22.73 4.65
CA LYS A 258 -37.42 22.18 4.42
C LYS A 258 -37.62 21.71 2.98
N CYS A 259 -37.30 22.56 2.01
CA CYS A 259 -37.42 22.21 0.59
C CYS A 259 -36.51 21.04 0.19
N LEU A 260 -35.35 20.88 0.85
CA LEU A 260 -34.44 19.76 0.62
C LEU A 260 -34.94 18.46 1.28
N GLN A 261 -35.55 18.54 2.47
CA GLN A 261 -36.22 17.41 3.12
C GLN A 261 -37.40 16.87 2.29
N GLU A 262 -38.12 17.75 1.60
CA GLU A 262 -39.26 17.40 0.74
C GLU A 262 -38.84 16.81 -0.63
N ASN A 263 -37.54 16.86 -0.99
CA ASN A 263 -37.06 16.40 -2.29
C ASN A 263 -36.88 14.85 -2.30
N PRO A 264 -37.69 14.09 -3.06
CA PRO A 264 -37.70 12.62 -3.01
C PRO A 264 -36.46 11.97 -3.62
N ARG A 265 -35.54 12.75 -4.22
CA ARG A 265 -34.25 12.24 -4.74
C ARG A 265 -33.23 11.95 -3.63
N PHE A 266 -33.48 12.38 -2.39
CA PHE A 266 -32.54 12.23 -1.29
C PHE A 266 -33.12 11.29 -0.22
N GLU A 267 -32.38 10.22 0.11
CA GLU A 267 -32.83 9.16 1.01
C GLU A 267 -32.55 9.53 2.49
N TRP A 268 -33.27 10.53 3.02
CA TRP A 268 -33.06 11.04 4.38
C TRP A 268 -33.29 10.00 5.49
N THR A 269 -34.00 8.92 5.20
CA THR A 269 -34.25 7.77 6.10
C THR A 269 -32.99 6.97 6.47
N LEU A 270 -31.87 7.17 5.77
CA LEU A 270 -30.59 6.54 6.12
C LEU A 270 -29.94 7.13 7.38
N PHE A 271 -30.36 8.32 7.80
CA PHE A 271 -29.75 9.08 8.90
C PHE A 271 -30.56 8.95 10.20
N ASP A 272 -29.85 8.74 11.30
CA ASP A 272 -30.42 8.59 12.65
C ASP A 272 -30.72 9.95 13.33
N GLY A 273 -30.33 11.07 12.70
CA GLY A 273 -30.64 12.42 13.18
C GLY A 273 -30.01 13.53 12.35
N PHE A 274 -30.52 14.74 12.53
CA PHE A 274 -30.14 15.93 11.77
C PHE A 274 -29.75 17.08 12.72
N PHE A 275 -28.61 17.71 12.44
CA PHE A 275 -28.15 18.91 13.13
C PHE A 275 -27.94 20.02 12.10
N THR A 276 -28.93 20.88 11.92
CA THR A 276 -28.81 22.06 11.04
C THR A 276 -28.49 23.31 11.84
N SER A 277 -27.78 24.25 11.21
CA SER A 277 -27.42 25.50 11.87
C SER A 277 -28.62 26.34 12.27
N SER A 278 -29.67 26.33 11.44
CA SER A 278 -30.90 27.11 11.66
C SER A 278 -31.80 26.56 12.77
N GLN A 279 -31.68 25.26 13.09
CA GLN A 279 -32.38 24.66 14.23
C GLN A 279 -31.62 24.83 15.56
N THR A 280 -30.29 24.96 15.51
CA THR A 280 -29.43 24.96 16.70
C THR A 280 -28.90 26.33 17.09
N GLY A 281 -28.94 27.33 16.20
CA GLY A 281 -28.35 28.66 16.43
C GLY A 281 -26.83 28.64 16.52
N MET A 282 -26.18 27.62 15.93
CA MET A 282 -24.74 27.43 15.85
C MET A 282 -24.36 26.97 14.44
N CYS A 283 -23.16 27.27 13.94
CA CYS A 283 -22.75 26.79 12.62
C CYS A 283 -21.30 26.27 12.62
N LYS A 284 -20.93 25.46 11.63
CA LYS A 284 -19.53 25.11 11.40
C LYS A 284 -18.80 26.36 10.85
N PRO A 285 -17.54 26.64 11.21
CA PRO A 285 -16.62 25.81 11.99
C PRO A 285 -16.63 26.07 13.51
N GLU A 286 -17.70 26.62 14.10
CA GLU A 286 -17.71 26.96 15.53
C GLU A 286 -17.60 25.71 16.43
N LEU A 287 -16.60 25.68 17.31
CA LEU A 287 -16.36 24.55 18.23
C LEU A 287 -17.56 24.23 19.14
N ARG A 288 -18.45 25.21 19.41
CA ARG A 288 -19.68 24.98 20.19
C ARG A 288 -20.66 24.04 19.47
N PHE A 289 -20.74 24.09 18.13
CA PHE A 289 -21.68 23.26 17.39
C PHE A 289 -21.25 21.79 17.43
N PHE A 290 -19.97 21.50 17.16
CA PHE A 290 -19.43 20.14 17.28
C PHE A 290 -19.59 19.56 18.70
N ARG A 291 -19.35 20.36 19.75
CA ARG A 291 -19.57 19.95 21.14
C ARG A 291 -21.04 19.67 21.45
N HIS A 292 -21.94 20.50 20.94
CA HIS A 292 -23.39 20.29 21.07
C HIS A 292 -23.85 18.99 20.39
N VAL A 293 -23.35 18.70 19.18
CA VAL A 293 -23.63 17.44 18.48
C VAL A 293 -23.12 16.24 19.28
N LEU A 294 -21.85 16.24 19.69
CA LEU A 294 -21.25 15.17 20.50
C LEU A 294 -22.02 14.91 21.80
N GLN A 295 -22.42 15.97 22.51
CA GLN A 295 -23.23 15.88 23.72
C GLN A 295 -24.62 15.31 23.44
N SER A 296 -25.24 15.69 22.32
CA SER A 296 -26.59 15.25 21.93
C SER A 296 -26.64 13.78 21.52
N ILE A 297 -25.58 13.27 20.87
CA ILE A 297 -25.46 11.85 20.49
C ILE A 297 -24.81 10.98 21.58
N GLY A 298 -24.29 11.59 22.65
CA GLY A 298 -23.71 10.89 23.81
C GLY A 298 -22.35 10.24 23.58
N LEU A 299 -21.57 10.70 22.58
CA LEU A 299 -20.30 10.08 22.18
C LEU A 299 -19.09 10.99 22.43
N LYS A 300 -17.91 10.38 22.61
CA LYS A 300 -16.64 11.11 22.73
C LYS A 300 -16.10 11.43 21.33
N PRO A 301 -15.24 12.47 21.17
CA PRO A 301 -14.64 12.81 19.88
C PRO A 301 -13.98 11.63 19.15
N ALA A 302 -13.23 10.80 19.88
CA ALA A 302 -12.52 9.65 19.32
C ALA A 302 -13.43 8.53 18.77
N ASP A 303 -14.70 8.51 19.19
CA ASP A 303 -15.71 7.52 18.80
C ASP A 303 -16.52 7.99 17.56
N VAL A 304 -16.14 9.11 16.94
CA VAL A 304 -16.90 9.79 15.88
C VAL A 304 -16.01 10.18 14.71
N VAL A 305 -16.54 9.99 13.50
CA VAL A 305 -15.93 10.43 12.23
C VAL A 305 -16.76 11.53 11.58
N LEU A 306 -16.12 12.61 11.14
CA LEU A 306 -16.73 13.65 10.30
C LEU A 306 -16.33 13.48 8.82
N VAL A 307 -17.29 13.65 7.91
CA VAL A 307 -17.07 13.79 6.46
C VAL A 307 -17.61 15.14 6.00
N ASP A 308 -16.72 16.02 5.56
CA ASP A 308 -17.02 17.43 5.21
C ASP A 308 -16.03 17.90 4.12
N ASP A 309 -16.46 18.72 3.15
CA ASP A 309 -15.59 19.16 2.05
C ASP A 309 -14.69 20.36 2.45
N ASN A 310 -15.18 21.16 3.40
CA ASN A 310 -14.58 22.41 3.83
C ASN A 310 -13.42 22.17 4.82
N ALA A 311 -12.25 22.73 4.47
CA ALA A 311 -11.05 22.60 5.28
C ALA A 311 -11.18 23.18 6.70
N GLU A 312 -11.95 24.25 6.88
CA GLU A 312 -12.13 24.91 8.17
C GLU A 312 -12.98 24.05 9.12
N ASN A 313 -14.05 23.43 8.61
CA ASN A 313 -14.90 22.51 9.35
C ASN A 313 -14.11 21.28 9.81
N VAL A 314 -13.34 20.68 8.89
CA VAL A 314 -12.47 19.52 9.15
C VAL A 314 -11.37 19.87 10.17
N LEU A 315 -10.78 21.06 10.09
CA LEU A 315 -9.79 21.54 11.06
C LEU A 315 -10.40 21.70 12.46
N ALA A 316 -11.57 22.34 12.55
CA ALA A 316 -12.29 22.54 13.81
C ALA A 316 -12.64 21.20 14.48
N ALA A 317 -13.18 20.23 13.73
CA ALA A 317 -13.49 18.90 14.24
C ALA A 317 -12.25 18.15 14.74
N ARG A 318 -11.17 18.12 13.94
CA ARG A 318 -9.89 17.52 14.33
C ARG A 318 -9.28 18.17 15.57
N SER A 319 -9.45 19.48 15.77
CA SER A 319 -8.97 20.18 16.96
C SER A 319 -9.65 19.72 18.27
N LEU A 320 -10.82 19.09 18.16
CA LEU A 320 -11.54 18.48 19.29
C LEU A 320 -11.22 16.98 19.47
N GLY A 321 -10.35 16.41 18.63
CA GLY A 321 -10.05 14.97 18.61
C GLY A 321 -11.05 14.12 17.83
N ILE A 322 -11.93 14.73 17.04
CA ILE A 322 -12.83 14.01 16.13
C ILE A 322 -12.00 13.51 14.94
N GLN A 323 -12.13 12.24 14.57
CA GLN A 323 -11.53 11.75 13.33
C GLN A 323 -12.25 12.41 12.16
N SER A 324 -11.56 12.82 11.09
CA SER A 324 -12.24 13.55 10.00
C SER A 324 -11.62 13.32 8.65
N TRP A 325 -12.47 13.08 7.65
CA TRP A 325 -12.12 13.02 6.24
C TRP A 325 -12.52 14.33 5.55
N ARG A 326 -11.58 14.93 4.81
CA ARG A 326 -11.91 16.05 3.93
C ARG A 326 -12.37 15.51 2.59
N PHE A 327 -13.65 15.63 2.30
CA PHE A 327 -14.23 15.11 1.07
C PHE A 327 -13.68 15.85 -0.16
N ARG A 328 -13.36 15.07 -1.21
CA ARG A 328 -12.86 15.54 -2.51
C ARG A 328 -13.37 14.70 -3.69
N GLY A 329 -14.24 13.72 -3.45
CA GLY A 329 -14.62 12.67 -4.39
C GLY A 329 -14.93 11.36 -3.68
N ALA A 330 -15.75 10.51 -4.32
CA ALA A 330 -16.26 9.27 -3.74
C ALA A 330 -15.16 8.23 -3.50
N ASP A 331 -14.23 8.03 -4.43
CA ASP A 331 -13.21 6.96 -4.36
C ASP A 331 -12.33 7.07 -3.11
N GLY A 332 -11.89 8.29 -2.79
CA GLY A 332 -11.11 8.55 -1.58
C GLY A 332 -11.91 8.32 -0.29
N LEU A 333 -13.22 8.63 -0.30
CA LEU A 333 -14.10 8.32 0.83
C LEU A 333 -14.34 6.81 0.97
N LYS A 334 -14.51 6.08 -0.16
CA LYS A 334 -14.64 4.62 -0.20
C LYS A 334 -13.43 3.96 0.43
N GLN A 335 -12.22 4.36 0.03
CA GLN A 335 -10.99 3.82 0.60
C GLN A 335 -10.83 4.18 2.08
N PHE A 336 -11.17 5.41 2.49
CA PHE A 336 -11.15 5.81 3.89
C PHE A 336 -12.11 4.96 4.74
N PHE A 337 -13.36 4.75 4.29
CA PHE A 337 -14.32 3.90 5.00
C PHE A 337 -13.89 2.42 5.06
N LYS A 338 -13.25 1.87 4.03
CA LYS A 338 -12.71 0.49 4.09
C LYS A 338 -11.71 0.31 5.24
N ILE A 339 -10.74 1.22 5.35
CA ILE A 339 -9.70 1.21 6.39
C ILE A 339 -10.34 1.36 7.79
N LEU A 340 -11.44 2.12 7.86
CA LEU A 340 -12.12 2.47 9.10
C LEU A 340 -12.99 1.34 9.66
N PHE A 341 -13.73 0.65 8.78
CA PHE A 341 -14.78 -0.31 9.18
C PHE A 341 -14.38 -1.77 9.02
N HIS A 342 -13.39 -2.09 8.19
CA HIS A 342 -12.91 -3.46 8.02
C HIS A 342 -11.54 -3.65 8.67
N ASP A 343 -11.26 -4.87 9.14
CA ASP A 343 -9.91 -5.19 9.58
C ASP A 343 -9.03 -5.57 8.39
N PRO A 344 -7.92 -4.84 8.10
CA PRO A 344 -7.03 -5.21 7.00
C PRO A 344 -6.40 -6.60 7.19
N ILE A 345 -6.27 -7.07 8.44
CA ILE A 345 -5.80 -8.43 8.74
C ILE A 345 -6.84 -9.47 8.30
N GLU A 346 -8.11 -9.30 8.68
CA GLU A 346 -9.22 -10.20 8.29
C GLU A 346 -9.34 -10.27 6.76
N ARG A 347 -9.38 -9.12 6.08
CA ARG A 347 -9.45 -9.03 4.62
C ARG A 347 -8.23 -9.63 3.91
N GLY A 348 -7.04 -9.46 4.46
CA GLY A 348 -5.83 -10.08 3.94
C GLY A 348 -5.86 -11.60 4.07
N TRP A 349 -6.35 -12.13 5.19
CA TRP A 349 -6.59 -13.57 5.34
C TRP A 349 -7.70 -14.09 4.42
N GLU A 350 -8.81 -13.37 4.24
CA GLU A 350 -9.85 -13.72 3.25
C GLU A 350 -9.25 -13.85 1.84
N TYR A 351 -8.39 -12.90 1.44
CA TYR A 351 -7.66 -12.95 0.18
C TYR A 351 -6.73 -14.18 0.09
N LEU A 352 -5.90 -14.42 1.11
CA LEU A 352 -4.93 -15.53 1.12
C LEU A 352 -5.63 -16.89 1.00
N HIS A 353 -6.69 -17.13 1.78
CA HIS A 353 -7.45 -18.39 1.73
C HIS A 353 -8.21 -18.56 0.40
N LYS A 354 -8.77 -17.48 -0.14
CA LYS A 354 -9.48 -17.51 -1.43
C LYS A 354 -8.58 -17.87 -2.61
N ASN A 355 -7.29 -17.51 -2.54
CA ASN A 355 -6.30 -17.75 -3.59
C ASN A 355 -5.29 -18.86 -3.20
N ALA A 356 -5.58 -19.63 -2.14
CA ALA A 356 -4.70 -20.70 -1.66
C ALA A 356 -4.27 -21.65 -2.80
N LYS A 357 -2.99 -22.05 -2.79
CA LYS A 357 -2.33 -22.88 -3.81
C LYS A 357 -2.09 -22.23 -5.18
N GLU A 358 -2.73 -21.11 -5.51
CA GLU A 358 -2.64 -20.44 -6.84
C GLU A 358 -1.91 -19.08 -6.80
N MET A 359 -1.25 -18.75 -5.68
CA MET A 359 -0.50 -17.49 -5.50
C MET A 359 0.89 -17.52 -6.16
N TRP A 360 0.90 -17.72 -7.48
CA TRP A 360 2.13 -17.75 -8.29
C TRP A 360 2.77 -16.37 -8.47
N SER A 361 4.07 -16.38 -8.76
CA SER A 361 4.79 -15.15 -9.09
C SER A 361 4.52 -14.76 -10.55
N VAL A 362 4.76 -13.50 -10.90
CA VAL A 362 4.50 -12.94 -12.23
C VAL A 362 5.63 -12.02 -12.69
N THR A 363 5.82 -11.92 -14.00
CA THR A 363 6.66 -10.88 -14.63
C THR A 363 5.84 -9.61 -14.91
N PRO A 364 6.46 -8.44 -15.18
CA PRO A 364 5.75 -7.22 -15.57
C PRO A 364 4.84 -7.34 -16.80
N GLN A 365 5.00 -8.38 -17.60
CA GLN A 365 4.16 -8.69 -18.77
C GLN A 365 3.02 -9.67 -18.45
N GLY A 366 2.80 -10.00 -17.16
CA GLY A 366 1.77 -10.93 -16.72
C GLY A 366 2.07 -12.41 -16.99
N ARG A 367 3.32 -12.78 -17.33
CA ARG A 367 3.71 -14.19 -17.45
C ARG A 367 3.82 -14.80 -16.05
N GLU A 368 3.09 -15.90 -15.80
CA GLU A 368 3.22 -16.72 -14.59
C GLU A 368 4.65 -17.29 -14.47
N VAL A 369 5.14 -17.33 -13.23
CA VAL A 369 6.41 -17.93 -12.83
C VAL A 369 6.11 -18.89 -11.67
N ARG A 370 6.33 -20.19 -11.90
CA ARG A 370 6.21 -21.23 -10.86
C ARG A 370 7.55 -21.42 -10.17
N ASP A 371 7.72 -20.77 -9.03
CA ASP A 371 8.93 -20.80 -8.23
C ASP A 371 8.68 -21.32 -6.80
N ASN A 372 9.70 -21.95 -6.21
CA ASN A 372 9.67 -22.39 -4.81
C ASN A 372 9.98 -21.23 -3.84
N PHE A 373 10.62 -20.16 -4.33
CA PHE A 373 11.26 -19.15 -3.49
C PHE A 373 10.26 -18.22 -2.81
N ALA A 374 9.36 -17.61 -3.59
CA ALA A 374 8.26 -16.80 -3.08
C ALA A 374 7.28 -17.65 -2.24
N GLN A 375 7.13 -18.95 -2.56
CA GLN A 375 6.30 -19.88 -1.78
C GLN A 375 6.92 -20.16 -0.40
N LEU A 376 8.24 -20.36 -0.31
CA LEU A 376 8.96 -20.46 0.96
C LEU A 376 8.83 -19.19 1.80
N PHE A 377 8.96 -18.01 1.20
CA PHE A 377 8.74 -16.74 1.89
C PHE A 377 7.28 -16.56 2.35
N LEU A 378 6.30 -16.97 1.54
CA LEU A 378 4.87 -16.89 1.89
C LEU A 378 4.61 -17.82 3.08
N TYR A 379 5.18 -19.03 3.07
CA TYR A 379 5.14 -19.92 4.22
C TYR A 379 5.82 -19.33 5.47
N GLU A 380 7.02 -18.73 5.39
CA GLU A 380 7.63 -18.02 6.54
C GLU A 380 6.75 -16.86 7.03
N ALA A 381 5.97 -16.23 6.15
CA ALA A 381 5.11 -15.12 6.52
C ALA A 381 3.87 -15.58 7.32
N VAL A 382 3.21 -16.68 6.93
CA VAL A 382 1.89 -17.08 7.44
C VAL A 382 1.86 -18.37 8.28
N ASP A 383 2.90 -19.19 8.22
CA ASP A 383 3.02 -20.52 8.85
C ASP A 383 1.85 -21.48 8.53
N ASP A 384 1.35 -21.45 7.29
CA ASP A 384 0.31 -22.35 6.79
C ASP A 384 0.68 -22.98 5.45
N LEU A 385 0.97 -24.29 5.47
CA LEU A 385 1.26 -25.09 4.28
C LEU A 385 0.05 -25.28 3.36
N ASN A 386 -1.18 -24.98 3.80
CA ASN A 386 -2.37 -25.03 2.95
C ASN A 386 -2.45 -23.87 1.97
N LEU A 387 -1.75 -22.76 2.22
CA LEU A 387 -1.75 -21.58 1.35
C LEU A 387 -0.76 -21.67 0.18
N VAL A 388 0.33 -22.43 0.33
CA VAL A 388 1.46 -22.48 -0.63
C VAL A 388 1.49 -23.75 -1.48
N THR A 389 1.97 -23.66 -2.71
CA THR A 389 2.25 -24.83 -3.56
C THR A 389 3.75 -24.96 -3.79
N MET A 390 4.34 -26.08 -3.37
CA MET A 390 5.78 -26.29 -3.39
C MET A 390 6.11 -27.71 -3.86
N THR A 391 7.25 -27.85 -4.55
CA THR A 391 7.85 -29.15 -4.85
C THR A 391 8.87 -29.49 -3.78
N PHE A 392 8.83 -30.70 -3.23
CA PHE A 392 9.79 -31.13 -2.21
C PHE A 392 11.00 -31.83 -2.86
N TYR A 393 12.20 -31.35 -2.53
CA TYR A 393 13.46 -31.89 -3.07
C TYR A 393 14.23 -32.65 -2.00
N GLU A 394 14.91 -33.73 -2.41
CA GLU A 394 15.64 -34.64 -1.50
C GLU A 394 16.81 -33.94 -0.80
N ARG A 395 17.56 -33.10 -1.53
CA ARG A 395 18.76 -32.38 -1.04
C ARG A 395 18.68 -30.88 -1.29
N THR A 396 19.27 -30.42 -2.40
CA THR A 396 19.31 -29.04 -2.87
C THR A 396 18.00 -28.66 -3.55
N TRP A 397 17.74 -27.36 -3.64
CA TRP A 397 16.49 -26.80 -4.16
C TRP A 397 16.77 -25.87 -5.33
N ASN A 398 15.86 -25.90 -6.30
CA ASN A 398 15.85 -25.01 -7.44
C ASN A 398 14.86 -23.87 -7.19
N TYR A 399 15.22 -22.64 -7.58
CA TYR A 399 14.29 -21.54 -7.67
C TYR A 399 13.00 -21.91 -8.44
N TYR A 400 13.11 -22.57 -9.60
CA TYR A 400 11.96 -22.92 -10.45
C TYR A 400 11.40 -24.32 -10.16
N ILE A 401 10.08 -24.45 -10.18
CA ILE A 401 9.36 -25.74 -10.06
C ILE A 401 9.27 -26.45 -11.43
N GLU A 402 8.89 -25.72 -12.47
CA GLU A 402 8.70 -26.23 -13.84
C GLU A 402 9.51 -25.42 -14.87
N LYS A 403 8.82 -24.54 -15.61
CA LYS A 403 9.37 -23.89 -16.79
C LYS A 403 10.13 -22.63 -16.40
N GLN A 404 11.43 -22.69 -16.65
CA GLN A 404 12.37 -21.61 -16.43
C GLN A 404 12.14 -20.47 -17.44
N ILE A 405 12.26 -19.22 -17.01
CA ILE A 405 11.94 -18.02 -17.81
C ILE A 405 13.18 -17.14 -17.97
N ASP A 406 13.46 -16.76 -19.23
CA ASP A 406 14.53 -15.87 -19.66
C ASP A 406 15.91 -16.15 -19.02
N THR A 407 16.19 -17.45 -18.86
CA THR A 407 17.44 -18.02 -18.36
C THR A 407 17.95 -19.11 -19.32
N VAL A 408 18.96 -19.88 -18.89
CA VAL A 408 19.51 -21.01 -19.66
C VAL A 408 18.55 -22.20 -19.75
N GLU A 409 18.86 -23.16 -20.61
CA GLU A 409 18.11 -24.41 -20.82
C GLU A 409 17.99 -25.31 -19.57
N LYS A 410 18.95 -25.23 -18.63
CA LYS A 410 18.85 -25.84 -17.30
C LYS A 410 19.42 -24.92 -16.22
N HIS A 411 18.54 -24.24 -15.50
CA HIS A 411 18.86 -23.49 -14.29
C HIS A 411 19.38 -24.45 -13.20
N PRO A 412 20.55 -24.16 -12.58
CA PRO A 412 21.08 -24.98 -11.49
C PRO A 412 20.30 -24.76 -10.20
N ASP A 413 20.48 -25.66 -9.24
CA ASP A 413 20.02 -25.43 -7.88
C ASP A 413 20.82 -24.29 -7.23
N ASP A 414 20.16 -23.55 -6.36
CA ASP A 414 20.70 -22.33 -5.77
C ASP A 414 20.74 -22.39 -4.23
N ILE A 415 21.75 -21.74 -3.68
CA ILE A 415 22.06 -21.73 -2.26
C ILE A 415 21.01 -20.92 -1.48
N ASP A 416 20.32 -19.97 -2.11
CA ASP A 416 19.31 -19.12 -1.48
C ASP A 416 18.03 -19.91 -1.16
N THR A 417 17.41 -20.49 -2.20
CA THR A 417 16.23 -21.36 -2.10
C THR A 417 16.51 -22.57 -1.21
N THR A 418 17.69 -23.18 -1.35
CA THR A 418 18.12 -24.29 -0.50
C THR A 418 18.22 -23.85 0.96
N SER A 419 18.84 -22.70 1.25
CA SER A 419 18.96 -22.19 2.62
C SER A 419 17.60 -21.96 3.26
N LEU A 420 16.66 -21.30 2.56
CA LEU A 420 15.31 -21.09 3.08
C LEU A 420 14.56 -22.41 3.32
N ALA A 421 14.62 -23.35 2.38
CA ALA A 421 14.02 -24.67 2.55
C ALA A 421 14.58 -25.42 3.77
N MET A 422 15.90 -25.36 4.01
CA MET A 422 16.54 -25.99 5.15
C MET A 422 16.31 -25.25 6.48
N ILE A 423 16.00 -23.94 6.45
CA ILE A 423 15.64 -23.15 7.64
C ILE A 423 14.20 -23.40 8.07
N LEU A 424 13.28 -23.45 7.10
CA LEU A 424 11.83 -23.39 7.31
C LEU A 424 11.15 -24.75 7.39
N LEU A 425 11.57 -25.72 6.58
CA LEU A 425 10.93 -27.03 6.53
C LEU A 425 11.59 -28.01 7.52
N PRO A 426 10.85 -29.03 8.01
CA PRO A 426 11.45 -30.14 8.75
C PRO A 426 12.52 -30.85 7.91
N ASN A 427 13.76 -30.87 8.40
CA ASN A 427 14.89 -31.53 7.75
C ASN A 427 15.73 -32.27 8.79
N ASP A 428 16.29 -33.40 8.38
CA ASP A 428 17.24 -34.15 9.18
C ASP A 428 18.59 -33.40 9.33
N VAL A 429 19.24 -33.60 10.48
CA VAL A 429 20.48 -32.89 10.84
C VAL A 429 21.69 -33.39 10.05
N GLU A 430 21.76 -34.67 9.68
CA GLU A 430 22.83 -35.21 8.83
C GLU A 430 22.68 -34.68 7.40
N LYS A 431 21.45 -34.67 6.86
CA LYS A 431 21.13 -34.04 5.56
C LYS A 431 21.57 -32.58 5.56
N ALA A 432 21.14 -31.79 6.54
CA ALA A 432 21.45 -30.37 6.61
C ALA A 432 22.96 -30.10 6.70
N ASN A 433 23.69 -30.85 7.54
CA ASN A 433 25.14 -30.71 7.65
C ASN A 433 25.87 -31.10 6.36
N SER A 434 25.42 -32.16 5.68
CA SER A 434 25.96 -32.58 4.38
C SER A 434 25.80 -31.50 3.31
N ILE A 435 24.69 -30.75 3.31
CA ILE A 435 24.50 -29.62 2.40
C ILE A 435 25.36 -28.43 2.83
N LEU A 436 25.52 -28.15 4.13
CA LEU A 436 26.41 -27.09 4.61
C LEU A 436 27.89 -27.33 4.26
N ASP A 437 28.36 -28.58 4.29
CA ASP A 437 29.70 -28.94 3.81
C ASP A 437 29.83 -28.73 2.30
N GLU A 438 28.79 -29.05 1.54
CA GLU A 438 28.72 -28.82 0.10
C GLU A 438 28.76 -27.31 -0.23
N VAL A 439 28.03 -26.46 0.50
CA VAL A 439 28.06 -24.99 0.36
C VAL A 439 29.46 -24.41 0.58
N LEU A 440 30.25 -24.94 1.52
CA LEU A 440 31.65 -24.51 1.72
C LEU A 440 32.57 -24.87 0.52
N GLY A 441 32.16 -25.80 -0.34
CA GLY A 441 32.82 -26.11 -1.61
C GLY A 441 32.48 -25.15 -2.76
N TYR A 442 31.47 -24.29 -2.59
CA TYR A 442 31.03 -23.29 -3.56
C TYR A 442 31.31 -21.87 -3.05
N THR A 443 32.60 -21.54 -2.92
CA THR A 443 33.10 -20.21 -2.52
C THR A 443 34.05 -19.62 -3.56
N THR A 444 34.11 -18.29 -3.67
CA THR A 444 35.10 -17.57 -4.48
C THR A 444 36.52 -17.74 -3.92
N GLU A 445 37.54 -17.28 -4.67
CA GLU A 445 38.93 -17.21 -4.18
C GLU A 445 39.06 -16.35 -2.91
N ASP A 446 38.20 -15.34 -2.73
CA ASP A 446 38.10 -14.53 -1.51
C ASP A 446 37.33 -15.21 -0.36
N GLY A 447 36.83 -16.44 -0.54
CA GLY A 447 36.04 -17.16 0.47
C GLY A 447 34.59 -16.66 0.62
N ILE A 448 34.03 -16.03 -0.43
CA ILE A 448 32.63 -15.59 -0.44
C ILE A 448 31.73 -16.71 -0.98
N ILE A 449 30.67 -17.07 -0.26
CA ILE A 449 29.68 -18.08 -0.69
C ILE A 449 29.04 -17.66 -2.02
N MET A 450 29.01 -18.59 -2.98
CA MET A 450 28.39 -18.39 -4.28
C MET A 450 26.86 -18.51 -4.24
N THR A 451 26.18 -18.08 -5.30
CA THR A 451 24.72 -18.19 -5.45
C THR A 451 24.27 -19.60 -5.83
N TYR A 452 25.06 -20.35 -6.60
CA TYR A 452 24.65 -21.60 -7.22
C TYR A 452 25.54 -22.77 -6.83
N PHE A 453 24.97 -23.98 -6.81
CA PHE A 453 25.71 -25.24 -6.77
C PHE A 453 26.33 -25.58 -8.15
N ASP A 454 26.87 -24.58 -8.86
CA ASP A 454 27.48 -24.69 -10.19
C ASP A 454 28.70 -23.77 -10.33
N ASN A 455 29.91 -24.32 -10.21
CA ASN A 455 31.17 -23.58 -10.36
C ASN A 455 31.39 -23.02 -11.77
N LYS A 456 30.59 -23.39 -12.78
CA LYS A 456 30.58 -22.72 -14.10
C LYS A 456 29.84 -21.38 -14.07
N ARG A 457 29.21 -21.03 -12.94
CA ARG A 457 28.49 -19.78 -12.68
C ARG A 457 29.01 -19.11 -11.41
N PRO A 458 30.27 -18.62 -11.40
CA PRO A 458 30.78 -17.83 -10.29
C PRO A 458 29.98 -16.54 -10.17
N ARG A 459 28.99 -16.56 -9.29
CA ARG A 459 28.06 -15.48 -8.97
C ARG A 459 27.96 -15.41 -7.46
N VAL A 460 27.95 -14.20 -6.94
CA VAL A 460 27.77 -13.89 -5.52
C VAL A 460 26.71 -12.81 -5.42
N ASP A 461 25.96 -12.83 -4.34
CA ASP A 461 25.00 -11.79 -4.00
C ASP A 461 24.91 -11.71 -2.47
N PRO A 462 24.95 -10.50 -1.87
CA PRO A 462 25.02 -10.38 -0.43
C PRO A 462 23.72 -10.78 0.26
N ALA A 463 22.56 -10.72 -0.41
CA ALA A 463 21.30 -11.20 0.15
C ALA A 463 21.26 -12.74 0.22
N VAL A 464 21.76 -13.42 -0.84
CA VAL A 464 21.95 -14.88 -0.84
C VAL A 464 22.90 -15.30 0.29
N CYS A 465 24.00 -14.56 0.47
CA CYS A 465 24.97 -14.80 1.55
C CYS A 465 24.35 -14.66 2.94
N VAL A 466 23.44 -13.72 3.15
CA VAL A 466 22.72 -13.55 4.43
C VAL A 466 21.83 -14.77 4.73
N ASN A 467 21.12 -15.31 3.74
CA ASN A 467 20.34 -16.55 3.92
C ASN A 467 21.23 -17.77 4.13
N ALA A 468 22.35 -17.90 3.41
CA ALA A 468 23.34 -18.94 3.64
C ALA A 468 23.89 -18.89 5.09
N LEU A 469 24.30 -17.71 5.58
CA LEU A 469 24.73 -17.53 6.96
C LEU A 469 23.62 -17.94 7.96
N ARG A 470 22.36 -17.56 7.70
CA ARG A 470 21.20 -17.94 8.55
C ARG A 470 21.03 -19.47 8.62
N PHE A 471 21.27 -20.17 7.51
CA PHE A 471 21.27 -21.63 7.45
C PHE A 471 22.44 -22.24 8.26
N PHE A 472 23.66 -21.71 8.14
CA PHE A 472 24.78 -22.13 9.00
C PHE A 472 24.49 -21.95 10.50
N TYR A 473 23.91 -20.83 10.92
CA TYR A 473 23.55 -20.62 12.33
C TYR A 473 22.44 -21.57 12.81
N LYS A 474 21.41 -21.82 11.98
CA LYS A 474 20.28 -22.71 12.32
C LYS A 474 20.74 -24.12 12.75
N TYR A 475 21.87 -24.59 12.21
CA TYR A 475 22.48 -25.88 12.53
C TYR A 475 23.78 -25.75 13.35
N SER A 476 23.93 -24.66 14.12
CA SER A 476 25.05 -24.44 15.06
C SER A 476 26.45 -24.42 14.43
N ARG A 477 26.56 -24.02 13.15
CA ARG A 477 27.83 -23.91 12.41
C ARG A 477 28.20 -22.48 12.00
N GLY A 478 27.43 -21.49 12.43
CA GLY A 478 27.67 -20.07 12.12
C GLY A 478 29.00 -19.50 12.63
N ASP A 479 29.62 -20.11 13.65
CA ASP A 479 30.93 -19.71 14.18
C ASP A 479 32.12 -20.34 13.41
N SER A 480 31.87 -21.02 12.29
CA SER A 480 32.93 -21.59 11.44
C SER A 480 33.85 -20.49 10.87
N PRO A 481 35.19 -20.58 11.05
CA PRO A 481 36.14 -19.60 10.51
C PRO A 481 36.06 -19.44 8.99
N ALA A 482 35.64 -20.47 8.26
CA ALA A 482 35.45 -20.42 6.80
C ALA A 482 34.36 -19.42 6.37
N LEU A 483 33.45 -19.04 7.27
CA LEU A 483 32.40 -18.06 7.00
C LEU A 483 32.87 -16.61 7.18
N GLN A 484 34.03 -16.37 7.79
CA GLN A 484 34.47 -15.02 8.15
C GLN A 484 34.56 -14.05 6.95
N PRO A 485 35.07 -14.44 5.75
CA PRO A 485 35.08 -13.54 4.60
C PRO A 485 33.67 -13.15 4.16
N THR A 486 32.74 -14.12 4.14
CA THR A 486 31.32 -13.87 3.83
C THR A 486 30.66 -12.96 4.88
N LYS A 487 30.90 -13.20 6.19
CA LYS A 487 30.41 -12.32 7.28
C LYS A 487 30.94 -10.89 7.13
N ASN A 488 32.21 -10.72 6.81
CA ASN A 488 32.83 -9.40 6.60
C ASN A 488 32.15 -8.70 5.43
N TRP A 489 32.02 -9.36 4.28
CA TRP A 489 31.46 -8.74 3.07
C TRP A 489 30.01 -8.29 3.25
N VAL A 490 29.13 -9.10 3.85
CA VAL A 490 27.74 -8.66 4.11
C VAL A 490 27.67 -7.53 5.15
N SER A 491 28.62 -7.48 6.09
CA SER A 491 28.74 -6.38 7.05
C SER A 491 29.21 -5.09 6.38
N ASP A 492 30.15 -5.17 5.44
CA ASP A 492 30.63 -4.04 4.63
C ASP A 492 29.52 -3.51 3.71
N VAL A 493 28.72 -4.40 3.09
CA VAL A 493 27.53 -4.00 2.31
C VAL A 493 26.55 -3.19 3.16
N LEU A 494 26.31 -3.61 4.41
CA LEU A 494 25.47 -2.88 5.37
C LEU A 494 26.11 -1.55 5.82
N PHE A 495 27.44 -1.53 6.00
CA PHE A 495 28.20 -0.35 6.46
C PHE A 495 28.27 0.74 5.41
N TYR A 496 28.70 0.40 4.19
CA TYR A 496 28.86 1.32 3.07
C TYR A 496 27.54 1.60 2.30
N ARG A 497 26.42 1.01 2.74
CA ARG A 497 25.10 1.15 2.10
C ARG A 497 25.07 0.66 0.64
N ALA A 498 25.88 -0.35 0.32
CA ALA A 498 26.01 -0.88 -1.04
C ALA A 498 24.74 -1.60 -1.55
N TYR A 499 23.74 -1.79 -0.68
CA TYR A 499 22.43 -2.36 -1.00
C TYR A 499 21.39 -1.33 -1.49
N LEU A 500 21.69 -0.02 -1.52
CA LEU A 500 20.68 1.04 -1.70
C LEU A 500 19.84 0.88 -2.98
N ASP A 501 20.48 0.56 -4.09
CA ASP A 501 19.87 0.34 -5.41
C ASP A 501 19.45 -1.14 -5.62
N GLY A 502 19.41 -1.93 -4.55
CA GLY A 502 19.24 -3.38 -4.58
C GLY A 502 20.57 -4.13 -4.64
N THR A 503 20.49 -5.39 -5.09
CA THR A 503 21.61 -6.29 -5.35
C THR A 503 21.47 -6.88 -6.76
N TYR A 504 22.27 -7.89 -7.11
CA TYR A 504 22.21 -8.48 -8.46
C TYR A 504 20.87 -9.20 -8.72
N TYR A 505 20.35 -9.93 -7.72
CA TYR A 505 19.08 -10.65 -7.81
C TYR A 505 17.90 -9.95 -7.14
N TYR A 506 18.11 -8.90 -6.34
CA TYR A 506 17.05 -8.22 -5.60
C TYR A 506 16.92 -6.75 -6.03
N PRO A 507 15.78 -6.30 -6.58
CA PRO A 507 15.66 -4.96 -7.18
C PRO A 507 15.53 -3.81 -6.16
N THR A 508 15.62 -4.09 -4.86
CA THR A 508 15.50 -3.11 -3.78
C THR A 508 16.29 -3.51 -2.55
N GLY A 509 16.88 -2.50 -1.89
CA GLY A 509 17.64 -2.65 -0.66
C GLY A 509 16.84 -3.11 0.56
N ASP A 510 15.51 -2.95 0.55
CA ASP A 510 14.68 -3.40 1.69
C ASP A 510 14.66 -4.93 1.83
N VAL A 511 14.85 -5.70 0.74
CA VAL A 511 14.97 -7.17 0.84
C VAL A 511 16.26 -7.56 1.56
N PHE A 512 17.38 -6.92 1.24
CA PHE A 512 18.66 -7.15 1.95
C PHE A 512 18.52 -6.83 3.44
N LEU A 513 17.96 -5.66 3.78
CA LEU A 513 17.77 -5.25 5.18
C LEU A 513 16.80 -6.16 5.94
N TYR A 514 15.73 -6.63 5.29
CA TYR A 514 14.80 -7.61 5.84
C TYR A 514 15.51 -8.94 6.13
N LEU A 515 16.19 -9.53 5.14
CA LEU A 515 16.93 -10.77 5.35
C LEU A 515 17.98 -10.63 6.45
N PHE A 516 18.66 -9.48 6.52
CA PHE A 516 19.63 -9.20 7.57
C PHE A 516 18.97 -9.14 8.96
N SER A 517 17.78 -8.53 9.09
CA SER A 517 17.02 -8.57 10.36
C SER A 517 16.60 -10.00 10.73
N ARG A 518 16.17 -10.82 9.77
CA ARG A 518 15.84 -12.24 10.01
C ARG A 518 17.05 -13.05 10.49
N LEU A 519 18.24 -12.80 9.92
CA LEU A 519 19.51 -13.39 10.36
C LEU A 519 19.84 -12.99 11.81
N LEU A 520 19.72 -11.71 12.16
CA LEU A 520 20.06 -11.21 13.49
C LEU A 520 19.04 -11.66 14.55
N THR A 521 17.75 -11.51 14.31
CA THR A 521 16.68 -11.84 15.27
C THR A 521 16.62 -13.34 15.57
N ALA A 522 16.96 -14.19 14.61
CA ALA A 522 17.11 -15.63 14.86
C ALA A 522 18.34 -15.99 15.71
N ASN A 523 19.35 -15.10 15.77
CA ASN A 523 20.68 -15.40 16.33
C ASN A 523 21.21 -14.28 17.27
N PRO A 524 20.47 -13.88 18.32
CA PRO A 524 20.76 -12.70 19.14
C PRO A 524 22.08 -12.77 19.95
N HIS A 525 22.70 -13.95 20.02
CA HIS A 525 23.96 -14.17 20.74
C HIS A 525 25.18 -14.33 19.82
N SER A 526 24.98 -14.36 18.50
CA SER A 526 26.06 -14.51 17.50
C SER A 526 27.08 -13.36 17.52
N ASP A 527 28.26 -13.60 16.95
CA ASP A 527 29.26 -12.55 16.69
C ASP A 527 28.70 -11.47 15.74
N ILE A 528 28.01 -11.88 14.66
CA ILE A 528 27.44 -10.96 13.67
C ILE A 528 26.35 -10.06 14.28
N TYR A 529 25.53 -10.57 15.21
CA TYR A 529 24.60 -9.71 15.97
C TYR A 529 25.34 -8.64 16.76
N ARG A 530 26.38 -9.02 17.51
CA ARG A 530 27.13 -8.09 18.35
C ARG A 530 27.84 -7.00 17.55
N SER A 531 28.33 -7.32 16.34
CA SER A 531 29.03 -6.35 15.49
C SER A 531 28.11 -5.48 14.63
N THR A 532 26.91 -5.93 14.26
CA THR A 532 26.07 -5.24 13.25
C THR A 532 24.69 -4.80 13.74
N ALA A 533 24.17 -5.25 14.89
CA ALA A 533 22.80 -4.94 15.30
C ALA A 533 22.54 -3.44 15.57
N SER A 534 23.55 -2.65 15.96
CA SER A 534 23.45 -1.19 16.05
C SER A 534 23.39 -0.54 14.67
N LEU A 535 24.26 -0.99 13.76
CA LEU A 535 24.38 -0.51 12.38
C LEU A 535 23.10 -0.79 11.57
N LEU A 536 22.52 -1.98 11.70
CA LEU A 536 21.26 -2.34 11.04
C LEU A 536 20.12 -1.43 11.50
N ARG A 537 20.06 -1.07 12.79
CA ARG A 537 19.04 -0.15 13.31
C ARG A 537 19.14 1.22 12.65
N GLU A 538 20.36 1.77 12.53
CA GLU A 538 20.62 3.03 11.84
C GLU A 538 20.17 2.96 10.37
N ARG A 539 20.57 1.90 9.65
CA ARG A 539 20.18 1.67 8.24
C ARG A 539 18.68 1.53 8.04
N LEU A 540 17.97 0.89 8.96
CA LEU A 540 16.51 0.78 8.92
C LEU A 540 15.85 2.14 9.18
N GLN A 541 16.33 2.92 10.14
CA GLN A 541 15.83 4.26 10.44
C GLN A 541 16.00 5.22 9.24
N GLU A 542 17.11 5.14 8.51
CA GLU A 542 17.34 5.91 7.28
C GLU A 542 16.33 5.60 6.16
N ARG A 543 15.79 4.37 6.11
CA ARG A 543 14.79 3.95 5.11
C ARG A 543 13.36 4.35 5.48
N ILE A 544 13.06 4.66 6.75
CA ILE A 544 11.69 4.97 7.19
C ILE A 544 11.14 6.15 6.39
N GLY A 545 9.96 5.96 5.80
CA GLY A 545 9.28 7.02 5.05
C GLY A 545 9.72 7.16 3.59
N THR A 546 10.76 6.47 3.13
CA THR A 546 11.12 6.44 1.70
C THR A 546 10.03 5.76 0.86
N THR A 547 10.05 5.98 -0.46
CA THR A 547 9.17 5.29 -1.42
C THR A 547 9.43 3.79 -1.44
N GLY A 548 8.41 3.02 -1.82
CA GLY A 548 8.50 1.57 -2.04
C GLY A 548 7.11 1.01 -2.35
N ASP A 549 7.07 -0.17 -2.96
CA ASP A 549 5.84 -0.93 -3.15
C ASP A 549 5.35 -1.58 -1.82
N ALA A 550 4.21 -2.27 -1.84
CA ALA A 550 3.65 -2.87 -0.63
C ALA A 550 4.55 -3.95 0.00
N LEU A 551 5.39 -4.64 -0.79
CA LEU A 551 6.34 -5.64 -0.31
C LEU A 551 7.50 -4.94 0.40
N GLU A 552 8.06 -3.89 -0.20
CA GLU A 552 9.10 -3.05 0.41
C GLU A 552 8.64 -2.45 1.74
N LEU A 553 7.43 -1.88 1.77
CA LEU A 553 6.84 -1.31 2.99
C LEU A 553 6.62 -2.38 4.07
N ALA A 554 6.06 -3.54 3.72
CA ALA A 554 5.84 -4.63 4.67
C ALA A 554 7.16 -5.19 5.23
N MET A 555 8.14 -5.47 4.37
CA MET A 555 9.48 -5.92 4.74
C MET A 555 10.17 -4.93 5.68
N ARG A 556 10.12 -3.63 5.35
CA ARG A 556 10.72 -2.57 6.18
C ARG A 556 10.02 -2.40 7.53
N VAL A 557 8.70 -2.54 7.58
CA VAL A 557 7.93 -2.51 8.85
C VAL A 557 8.29 -3.72 9.73
N ILE A 558 8.36 -4.92 9.17
CA ILE A 558 8.76 -6.13 9.91
C ILE A 558 10.20 -6.00 10.40
N ALA A 559 11.14 -5.59 9.55
CA ALA A 559 12.55 -5.45 9.92
C ALA A 559 12.77 -4.38 11.00
N CYS A 560 12.05 -3.26 10.93
CA CYS A 560 12.00 -2.27 12.00
C CYS A 560 11.48 -2.89 13.31
N HIS A 561 10.35 -3.61 13.27
CA HIS A 561 9.76 -4.25 14.45
C HIS A 561 10.70 -5.28 15.10
N ASP A 562 11.24 -6.21 14.31
CA ASP A 562 12.23 -7.23 14.71
C ASP A 562 13.44 -6.59 15.42
N MET A 563 13.85 -5.38 15.02
CA MET A 563 14.99 -4.65 15.58
C MET A 563 14.63 -3.64 16.69
N GLY A 564 13.36 -3.52 17.07
CA GLY A 564 12.87 -2.65 18.14
C GLY A 564 12.63 -1.19 17.73
N ILE A 565 12.40 -0.92 16.44
CA ILE A 565 12.18 0.40 15.86
C ILE A 565 10.70 0.61 15.52
N LYS A 566 10.13 1.74 15.92
CA LYS A 566 8.75 2.10 15.59
C LYS A 566 8.67 2.71 14.19
N ASN A 567 7.98 2.04 13.25
CA ASN A 567 7.71 2.55 11.91
C ASN A 567 6.21 2.80 11.66
N ASP A 568 5.64 3.81 12.33
CA ASP A 568 4.24 4.22 12.10
C ASP A 568 4.03 4.86 10.70
N VAL A 569 5.10 5.31 10.03
CA VAL A 569 5.01 6.04 8.76
C VAL A 569 4.69 5.08 7.62
N ASP A 570 5.49 4.03 7.47
CA ASP A 570 5.31 3.05 6.40
C ASP A 570 4.17 2.08 6.72
N LEU A 571 3.88 1.79 8.00
CA LEU A 571 2.68 1.06 8.40
C LEU A 571 1.40 1.75 7.90
N ARG A 572 1.28 3.08 8.06
CA ARG A 572 0.10 3.81 7.53
C ARG A 572 0.00 3.78 6.01
N LYS A 573 1.13 3.87 5.29
CA LYS A 573 1.12 3.74 3.83
C LYS A 573 0.60 2.35 3.42
N LEU A 574 1.10 1.32 4.09
CA LEU A 574 0.74 -0.08 3.87
C LEU A 574 -0.76 -0.34 4.17
N GLU A 575 -1.29 0.15 5.29
CA GLU A 575 -2.72 0.04 5.61
C GLU A 575 -3.61 0.77 4.58
N ILE A 576 -3.14 1.89 4.01
CA ILE A 576 -3.88 2.66 3.00
C ILE A 576 -3.87 1.97 1.63
N SER A 577 -2.81 1.24 1.28
CA SER A 577 -2.62 0.59 -0.02
C SER A 577 -3.22 -0.83 -0.13
N GLN A 578 -4.21 -1.18 0.70
CA GLN A 578 -4.94 -2.45 0.58
C GLN A 578 -6.03 -2.34 -0.48
N GLU A 579 -6.06 -3.28 -1.41
CA GLU A 579 -6.97 -3.30 -2.57
C GLU A 579 -8.40 -3.72 -2.21
N GLU A 580 -9.34 -3.58 -3.15
CA GLU A 580 -10.77 -3.92 -2.94
C GLU A 580 -11.00 -5.37 -2.50
N ASP A 581 -10.22 -6.31 -3.05
CA ASP A 581 -10.33 -7.75 -2.80
C ASP A 581 -9.64 -8.23 -1.50
N GLY A 582 -9.08 -7.30 -0.72
CA GLY A 582 -8.36 -7.59 0.53
C GLY A 582 -6.87 -7.89 0.36
N GLY A 583 -6.40 -8.09 -0.88
CA GLY A 583 -4.98 -8.22 -1.17
C GLY A 583 -4.25 -6.88 -1.17
N TRP A 584 -2.94 -6.95 -1.39
CA TRP A 584 -2.10 -5.81 -1.79
C TRP A 584 -1.65 -6.00 -3.24
N GLU A 585 -1.18 -4.94 -3.89
CA GLU A 585 -0.64 -5.02 -5.25
C GLU A 585 0.63 -5.89 -5.36
N VAL A 586 1.00 -6.26 -6.59
CA VAL A 586 2.21 -7.06 -6.85
C VAL A 586 3.46 -6.28 -6.42
N GLY A 587 4.13 -6.74 -5.37
CA GLY A 587 5.48 -6.29 -5.01
C GLY A 587 6.56 -7.15 -5.66
N TRP A 588 7.68 -6.51 -6.03
CA TRP A 588 8.72 -7.10 -6.89
C TRP A 588 9.88 -7.68 -6.09
N LEU A 589 9.74 -8.94 -5.66
CA LEU A 589 10.70 -9.63 -4.79
C LEU A 589 12.11 -9.72 -5.38
N CYS A 590 12.25 -10.18 -6.62
CA CYS A 590 13.55 -10.52 -7.20
C CYS A 590 13.60 -10.19 -8.70
N GLN A 591 14.74 -10.43 -9.34
CA GLN A 591 14.94 -10.24 -10.77
C GLN A 591 15.91 -11.27 -11.37
N THR A 592 15.79 -11.53 -12.67
CA THR A 592 16.78 -12.32 -13.41
C THR A 592 18.11 -11.57 -13.55
N GLY A 593 19.25 -12.25 -13.35
CA GLY A 593 20.54 -11.56 -13.24
C GLY A 593 21.01 -10.78 -14.49
N LYS A 594 20.85 -11.32 -15.71
CA LYS A 594 21.38 -10.67 -16.94
C LYS A 594 20.41 -9.67 -17.57
N THR A 595 19.11 -9.93 -17.50
CA THR A 595 18.07 -9.12 -18.15
C THR A 595 17.32 -8.22 -17.16
N SER A 596 17.58 -8.33 -15.85
CA SER A 596 16.89 -7.61 -14.78
C SER A 596 15.36 -7.68 -14.92
N LEU A 597 14.86 -8.81 -15.42
CA LEU A 597 13.42 -9.07 -15.52
C LEU A 597 12.91 -9.29 -14.10
N LYS A 598 12.16 -8.33 -13.58
CA LYS A 598 11.53 -8.43 -12.26
C LYS A 598 10.57 -9.62 -12.20
N ILE A 599 10.50 -10.25 -11.04
CA ILE A 599 9.57 -11.30 -10.67
C ILE A 599 8.96 -10.88 -9.34
N GLY A 600 7.64 -10.68 -9.33
CA GLY A 600 6.87 -10.22 -8.17
C GLY A 600 5.78 -11.22 -7.79
N ASN A 601 5.31 -11.19 -6.55
CA ASN A 601 4.30 -12.13 -6.07
C ASN A 601 3.26 -11.44 -5.18
N ARG A 602 2.00 -11.44 -5.63
CA ARG A 602 0.89 -10.75 -4.96
C ARG A 602 0.48 -11.43 -3.64
N GLY A 603 0.51 -12.75 -3.60
CA GLY A 603 0.20 -13.55 -2.42
C GLY A 603 1.22 -13.34 -1.31
N LEU A 604 2.52 -13.40 -1.65
CA LEU A 604 3.61 -13.06 -0.73
C LEU A 604 3.52 -11.62 -0.23
N THR A 605 3.25 -10.67 -1.12
CA THR A 605 3.11 -9.25 -0.74
C THR A 605 1.97 -9.07 0.26
N THR A 606 0.83 -9.72 0.03
CA THR A 606 -0.31 -9.74 0.96
C THR A 606 0.04 -10.43 2.28
N ALA A 607 0.71 -11.58 2.24
CA ALA A 607 1.13 -12.33 3.42
C ALA A 607 2.07 -11.53 4.34
N LEU A 608 3.07 -10.87 3.76
CA LEU A 608 3.97 -9.98 4.50
C LEU A 608 3.25 -8.72 5.00
N ALA A 609 2.31 -8.17 4.24
CA ALA A 609 1.51 -7.02 4.68
C ALA A 609 0.64 -7.36 5.91
N VAL A 610 -0.08 -8.49 5.87
CA VAL A 610 -0.84 -9.02 7.01
C VAL A 610 0.05 -9.21 8.23
N LYS A 611 1.21 -9.87 8.05
CA LYS A 611 2.19 -10.09 9.12
C LYS A 611 2.70 -8.78 9.73
N ALA A 612 3.06 -7.81 8.89
CA ALA A 612 3.56 -6.50 9.32
C ALA A 612 2.54 -5.75 10.19
N ILE A 613 1.28 -5.73 9.77
CA ILE A 613 0.19 -5.05 10.48
C ILE A 613 -0.11 -5.78 11.81
N ASP A 614 -0.19 -7.11 11.79
CA ASP A 614 -0.46 -7.94 12.97
C ASP A 614 0.64 -7.84 14.03
N MET A 615 1.93 -7.95 13.65
CA MET A 615 3.07 -7.81 14.56
C MET A 615 3.06 -6.46 15.30
N VAL A 616 2.85 -5.36 14.58
CA VAL A 616 2.82 -4.03 15.21
C VAL A 616 1.56 -3.83 16.08
N ARG A 617 0.41 -4.38 15.68
CA ARG A 617 -0.82 -4.28 16.49
C ARG A 617 -0.75 -5.10 17.78
N LYS A 618 -0.13 -6.28 17.77
CA LYS A 618 0.10 -7.12 18.97
C LYS A 618 1.09 -6.53 19.99
N THR A 619 1.80 -5.47 19.62
CA THR A 619 2.84 -4.82 20.44
C THR A 619 2.38 -3.44 20.98
N LYS A 620 1.14 -3.04 20.69
CA LYS A 620 0.50 -1.81 21.19
C LYS A 620 -0.40 -2.12 22.39
#